data_AF-A0A7R8H407-F1
#
_entry.id   AF-A0A7R8H407-F1
#
_cell.length_a   1.000
_cell.length_b   1.000
_cell.length_c   1.000
_cell.angle_alpha   90.00
_cell.angle_beta   90.00
_cell.angle_gamma   90.00
#
_symmetry.space_group_name_H-M   'P 1'
#
loop_
_entity.id
_entity.type
_entity.pdbx_description
1 polymer ?
#
loop_
_entity_poly.entity_id
_entity_poly.type
_entity_poly.pdbx_seq_one_letter_code
_entity_poly.pdbx_strand_id
1 'polypeptide(L)'
;MVIEEDRFYKVRPIFKHLNKTAEINKAEEFLSVDEVMVPYCRRHRDKQFIRGNPVRFGFKLWDAGKSDGTLLHVEPYCDSYTKVPDHVLGHGPNIVMEMV
;
A
#
# COMPACT_ATOMS: atom_id res chain seq x y z
N MET A 1 24.32 -8.54 -7.82
CA MET A 1 23.63 -7.24 -7.98
C MET A 1 22.17 -7.55 -8.25
N VAL A 2 21.32 -7.56 -7.22
CA VAL A 2 19.87 -7.64 -7.44
C VAL A 2 19.43 -6.21 -7.69
N ILE A 3 19.11 -5.89 -8.94
CA ILE A 3 18.28 -4.72 -9.20
C ILE A 3 16.93 -5.13 -8.63
N GLU A 4 16.51 -4.52 -7.51
CA GLU A 4 15.13 -4.65 -7.05
C GLU A 4 14.25 -3.95 -8.08
N GLU A 5 13.87 -4.69 -9.12
CA GLU A 5 12.91 -4.24 -10.12
C GLU A 5 11.57 -4.07 -9.42
N ASP A 6 11.24 -2.80 -9.15
CA ASP A 6 9.95 -2.39 -8.64
C ASP A 6 8.84 -2.95 -9.54
N ARG A 7 8.12 -3.98 -9.08
CA ARG A 7 7.09 -4.65 -9.89
C ARG A 7 5.95 -3.71 -10.30
N PHE A 8 5.77 -2.61 -9.58
CA PHE A 8 4.82 -1.55 -9.89
C PHE A 8 5.46 -0.35 -10.62
N TYR A 9 6.66 -0.47 -11.20
CA TYR A 9 7.38 0.67 -11.81
C TYR A 9 6.54 1.49 -12.80
N LYS A 10 5.64 0.84 -13.56
CA LYS A 10 4.77 1.51 -14.56
C LYS A 10 3.81 2.51 -13.92
N VAL A 11 3.33 2.21 -12.72
CA VAL A 11 2.34 3.00 -11.98
C VAL A 11 2.95 3.72 -10.77
N ARG A 12 4.22 3.44 -10.45
CA ARG A 12 4.97 4.05 -9.35
C ARG A 12 4.90 5.59 -9.33
N PRO A 13 4.97 6.31 -10.48
CA PRO A 13 4.82 7.76 -10.48
C PRO A 13 3.48 8.23 -9.91
N ILE A 14 2.40 7.44 -10.06
CA ILE A 14 1.07 7.77 -9.55
C ILE A 14 1.08 7.71 -8.02
N PHE A 15 1.55 6.62 -7.43
CA PHE A 15 1.65 6.47 -5.97
C PHE A 15 2.54 7.55 -5.35
N LYS A 16 3.69 7.84 -5.97
CA LYS A 16 4.57 8.93 -5.53
C LYS A 16 3.89 10.29 -5.56
N HIS A 17 3.09 10.55 -6.61
CA HIS A 17 2.36 11.80 -6.72
C HIS A 17 1.27 11.91 -5.64
N LEU A 18 0.48 10.86 -5.44
CA LEU A 18 -0.57 10.80 -4.42
C LEU A 18 -0.01 11.03 -3.01
N ASN A 19 1.04 10.30 -2.64
CA ASN A 19 1.65 10.43 -1.31
C ASN A 19 2.25 11.83 -1.11
N LYS A 20 2.89 12.40 -2.14
CA LYS A 20 3.41 13.78 -2.08
C LYS A 20 2.30 14.82 -1.92
N THR A 21 1.15 14.65 -2.59
CA THR A 21 0.02 15.58 -2.42
C THR A 21 -0.62 15.44 -1.04
N ALA A 22 -0.63 14.23 -0.49
CA ALA A 22 -1.21 13.94 0.81
C ALA A 22 -0.35 14.44 1.99
N GLU A 23 0.98 14.57 1.81
CA GLU A 23 1.90 15.15 2.80
C GLU A 23 1.46 16.54 3.29
N ILE A 24 0.78 17.33 2.44
CA ILE A 24 0.25 18.66 2.79
C ILE A 24 -0.77 18.56 3.94
N ASN A 25 -1.47 17.44 4.06
CA ASN A 25 -2.57 17.22 5.02
C ASN A 25 -2.25 16.15 6.07
N LYS A 26 -0.98 15.74 6.23
CA LYS A 26 -0.59 14.62 7.11
C LYS A 26 -0.77 14.86 8.60
N ALA A 27 -0.87 16.11 9.06
CA ALA A 27 -1.09 16.38 10.47
C ALA A 27 -2.51 15.95 10.88
N GLU A 28 -2.62 14.81 11.57
CA GLU A 28 -3.87 14.27 12.10
C GLU A 28 -3.60 13.50 13.41
N GLU A 29 -4.48 13.62 14.40
CA GLU A 29 -4.36 12.92 15.68
C GLU A 29 -4.79 11.45 15.56
N PHE A 30 -5.81 11.18 14.74
CA PHE A 30 -6.38 9.85 14.55
C PHE A 30 -6.31 9.42 13.09
N LEU A 31 -5.63 8.31 12.86
CA LEU A 31 -5.44 7.70 11.55
C LEU A 31 -5.73 6.21 11.64
N SER A 32 -6.14 5.64 10.51
CA SER A 32 -6.35 4.21 10.34
C SER A 32 -5.42 3.71 9.25
N VAL A 33 -4.76 2.57 9.51
CA VAL A 33 -3.93 1.85 8.54
C VAL A 33 -4.57 0.50 8.31
N ASP A 34 -4.87 0.16 7.06
CA ASP A 34 -5.52 -1.10 6.71
C ASP A 34 -5.09 -1.60 5.31
N GLU A 35 -5.70 -2.71 4.90
CA GLU A 35 -5.53 -3.35 3.60
C GLU A 35 -6.72 -3.04 2.68
N VAL A 36 -6.44 -2.50 1.49
CA VAL A 36 -7.44 -2.27 0.45
C VAL A 36 -7.20 -3.18 -0.75
N MET A 37 -8.29 -3.68 -1.35
CA MET A 37 -8.27 -4.53 -2.54
C MET A 37 -8.78 -3.77 -3.76
N VAL A 38 -7.92 -3.58 -4.77
CA VAL A 38 -8.29 -3.05 -6.09
C VAL A 38 -8.70 -4.21 -7.01
N PRO A 39 -9.97 -4.30 -7.45
CA PRO A 39 -10.47 -5.44 -8.22
C PRO A 39 -9.69 -5.66 -9.52
N TYR A 40 -9.21 -6.90 -9.74
CA TYR A 40 -8.56 -7.27 -10.99
C TYR A 40 -8.68 -8.78 -11.27
N CYS A 41 -9.43 -9.15 -12.30
CA CYS A 41 -9.78 -10.55 -12.58
C CYS A 41 -8.82 -11.26 -13.55
N ARG A 42 -8.01 -10.52 -14.32
CA ARG A 42 -7.13 -11.11 -15.35
C ARG A 42 -5.89 -11.76 -14.73
N ARG A 43 -5.09 -12.43 -15.56
CA ARG A 43 -3.81 -13.03 -15.13
C ARG A 43 -2.80 -11.92 -14.88
N HIS A 44 -2.32 -11.85 -13.64
CA HIS A 44 -1.18 -11.05 -13.24
C HIS A 44 -0.52 -11.78 -12.06
N ARG A 45 0.81 -11.72 -11.96
CA ARG A 45 1.55 -12.45 -10.92
C ARG A 45 1.29 -11.88 -9.52
N ASP A 46 1.25 -10.55 -9.42
CA ASP A 46 1.17 -9.85 -8.12
C ASP A 46 -0.27 -9.60 -7.62
N LYS A 47 -1.28 -10.20 -8.26
CA LYS A 47 -2.64 -10.15 -7.73
C LYS A 47 -2.77 -11.14 -6.57
N GLN A 48 -3.55 -10.77 -5.56
CA GLN A 48 -3.80 -11.60 -4.40
C GLN A 48 -5.19 -12.20 -4.42
N PHE A 49 -5.32 -13.34 -3.74
CA PHE A 49 -6.60 -13.90 -3.36
C PHE A 49 -6.78 -13.79 -1.85
N ILE A 50 -7.81 -13.05 -1.42
CA ILE A 50 -8.16 -12.93 0.01
C ILE A 50 -9.52 -13.58 0.23
N ARG A 51 -9.54 -14.68 0.98
CA ARG A 51 -10.77 -15.39 1.32
C ARG A 51 -11.59 -14.56 2.30
N GLY A 52 -12.88 -14.36 2.01
CA GLY A 52 -13.81 -13.62 2.87
C GLY A 52 -13.92 -12.13 2.54
N ASN A 53 -13.00 -11.57 1.75
CA ASN A 53 -13.14 -10.20 1.23
C ASN A 53 -14.22 -10.16 0.12
N PRO A 54 -15.08 -9.12 0.06
CA PRO A 54 -15.99 -8.89 -1.07
C PRO A 54 -15.26 -8.93 -2.43
N VAL A 55 -14.06 -8.33 -2.50
CA VAL A 55 -13.17 -8.39 -3.66
C VAL A 55 -12.13 -9.48 -3.45
N ARG A 56 -12.48 -10.70 -3.89
CA ARG A 56 -11.61 -11.87 -3.66
C ARG A 56 -10.32 -11.86 -4.45
N PHE A 57 -10.31 -11.27 -5.65
CA PHE A 57 -9.14 -11.23 -6.54
C PHE A 57 -8.82 -9.79 -6.93
N GLY A 58 -7.60 -9.34 -6.65
CA GLY A 58 -7.22 -7.96 -6.93
C GLY A 58 -5.79 -7.65 -6.54
N PHE A 59 -5.39 -6.40 -6.73
CA PHE A 59 -4.14 -5.88 -6.18
C PHE A 59 -4.39 -5.42 -4.76
N LYS A 60 -3.60 -5.94 -3.83
CA LYS A 60 -3.60 -5.51 -2.45
C LYS A 60 -2.75 -4.25 -2.31
N LEU A 61 -3.30 -3.24 -1.66
CA LEU A 61 -2.61 -2.02 -1.28
C LEU A 61 -2.67 -1.90 0.25
N TRP A 62 -1.65 -1.29 0.83
CA TRP A 62 -1.72 -0.73 2.17
C TRP A 62 -2.16 0.72 2.04
N ASP A 63 -3.14 1.14 2.84
CA ASP A 63 -3.60 2.52 2.89
C ASP A 63 -3.58 3.06 4.32
N ALA A 64 -3.28 4.35 4.43
CA ALA A 64 -3.47 5.12 5.64
C ALA A 64 -4.44 6.26 5.35
N GLY A 65 -5.48 6.39 6.18
CA GLY A 65 -6.56 7.33 5.97
C GLY A 65 -6.99 8.05 7.25
N LYS A 66 -7.58 9.23 7.06
CA LYS A 66 -8.26 9.99 8.11
C LYS A 66 -9.65 9.42 8.38
N SER A 67 -10.24 9.82 9.50
CA SER A 67 -11.62 9.51 9.85
C SER A 67 -12.67 10.05 8.86
N ASP A 68 -12.34 11.10 8.10
CA ASP A 68 -13.20 11.66 7.04
C ASP A 68 -13.09 10.93 5.68
N GLY A 69 -12.23 9.91 5.60
CA GLY A 69 -11.97 9.13 4.38
C GLY A 69 -10.87 9.71 3.48
N THR A 70 -10.18 10.76 3.88
CA THR A 70 -9.04 11.31 3.14
C THR A 70 -7.85 10.35 3.17
N LEU A 71 -7.28 10.05 2.01
CA LEU A 71 -6.08 9.24 1.86
C LEU A 71 -4.82 10.02 2.22
N LEU A 72 -4.01 9.48 3.14
CA LEU A 72 -2.75 10.06 3.60
C LEU A 72 -1.51 9.39 3.01
N HIS A 73 -1.57 8.07 2.85
CA HIS A 73 -0.49 7.27 2.26
C HIS A 73 -1.12 6.05 1.59
N VAL A 74 -0.64 5.68 0.42
CA VAL A 74 -0.91 4.39 -0.20
C VAL A 74 0.38 3.76 -0.74
N GLU A 75 0.54 2.45 -0.53
CA GLU A 75 1.66 1.70 -1.08
C GLU A 75 1.22 0.30 -1.53
N PRO A 76 1.52 -0.11 -2.79
CA PRO A 76 1.15 -1.43 -3.28
C PRO A 76 1.94 -2.57 -2.63
N TYR A 77 1.23 -3.64 -2.29
CA TYR A 77 1.83 -4.88 -1.82
C TYR A 77 2.20 -5.79 -2.99
N CYS A 78 3.48 -6.16 -3.07
CA CYS A 78 4.02 -7.06 -4.08
C CYS A 78 4.16 -8.48 -3.51
N ASP A 79 3.08 -9.19 -3.20
CA ASP A 79 3.06 -10.62 -2.82
C ASP A 79 3.84 -11.04 -1.55
N SER A 80 5.14 -10.79 -1.52
CA SER A 80 6.10 -11.06 -0.46
C SER A 80 6.82 -9.79 0.05
N TYR A 81 6.55 -8.63 -0.52
CA TYR A 81 7.29 -7.40 -0.24
C TYR A 81 6.42 -6.15 -0.44
N THR A 82 6.47 -5.21 0.50
CA THR A 82 6.06 -3.82 0.29
C THR A 82 7.34 -2.99 0.23
N LYS A 83 7.37 -1.93 -0.58
CA LYS A 83 8.52 -1.02 -0.67
C LYS A 83 8.61 -0.07 0.53
N VAL A 84 8.74 -0.64 1.73
CA VAL A 84 8.95 0.05 3.00
C VAL A 84 10.30 -0.34 3.60
N PRO A 85 10.95 0.54 4.38
CA PRO A 85 12.17 0.19 5.11
C PRO A 85 11.92 -0.97 6.08
N ASP A 86 12.95 -1.81 6.28
CA ASP A 86 12.89 -2.84 7.32
C ASP A 86 13.40 -2.28 8.65
N HIS A 87 12.51 -2.22 9.65
CA HIS A 87 12.84 -1.77 11.01
C HIS A 87 13.12 -2.94 11.96
N VAL A 88 13.22 -4.19 11.48
CA VAL A 88 13.46 -5.39 12.29
C VAL A 88 12.28 -5.72 13.24
N LEU A 89 11.11 -5.14 12.97
CA LEU A 89 9.88 -5.34 13.76
C LEU A 89 8.89 -6.31 13.08
N GLY A 90 9.17 -6.71 11.84
CA GLY A 90 8.29 -7.51 11.00
C GLY A 90 7.39 -6.66 10.10
N HIS A 91 6.67 -7.33 9.19
CA HIS A 91 5.95 -6.66 8.10
C HIS A 91 4.90 -5.65 8.58
N GLY A 92 4.00 -6.07 9.49
CA GLY A 92 2.93 -5.20 10.00
C GLY A 92 3.47 -3.92 10.65
N PRO A 93 4.34 -4.02 11.66
CA PRO A 93 4.93 -2.83 12.28
C PRO A 93 5.71 -1.94 11.30
N ASN A 94 6.44 -2.51 10.33
CA ASN A 94 7.15 -1.71 9.33
C ASN A 94 6.19 -0.89 8.46
N ILE A 95 5.02 -1.45 8.10
CA ILE A 95 3.97 -0.69 7.40
C ILE A 95 3.47 0.47 8.25
N VAL A 96 3.17 0.21 9.52
CA VAL A 96 2.69 1.25 10.44
C VAL A 96 3.72 2.37 10.59
N MET A 97 5.00 2.04 10.78
CA MET A 97 6.06 3.04 10.97
C MET A 97 6.30 3.93 9.73
N GLU A 98 6.06 3.42 8.52
CA GLU A 98 6.25 4.18 7.28
C GLU A 98 5.02 5.01 6.89
N MET A 99 3.82 4.57 7.29
CA MET A 99 2.57 5.19 6.88
C MET A 99 2.05 6.25 7.85
N VAL A 100 2.52 6.24 9.09
CA VAL A 100 2.16 7.17 10.16
C VAL A 100 3.12 8.35 10.25
#